data_AF-A0A519PR68-F1
#
_entry.id   AF-A0A519PR68-F1
#
_cell.length_a   1.000
_cell.length_b   1.000
_cell.length_c   1.000
_cell.angle_alpha   90.00
_cell.angle_beta   90.00
_cell.angle_gamma   90.00
#
_symmetry.space_group_name_H-M   'P 1'
#
loop_
_entity.id
_entity.type
_entity.pdbx_description
1 polymer ?
#
loop_
_entity_poly.entity_id
_entity_poly.type
_entity_poly.pdbx_seq_one_letter_code
_entity_poly.pdbx_strand_id
1 'polypeptide(L)' 'KAGGLTFLINPYQVAAYAVGPFEITLPHSIFHALLNPAYADEFAGEPIKTGDTTPMN' A
#
# COMPACT_ATOMS: atom_id res chain seq x y z
N LYS A 1 13.54 0.36 -7.46
CA LYS A 1 13.25 -0.36 -6.19
C LYS A 1 11.90 0.09 -5.69
N ALA A 2 11.09 -0.81 -5.16
CA ALA A 2 9.80 -0.49 -4.56
C ALA A 2 10.00 0.25 -3.24
N GLY A 3 9.18 1.27 -2.97
CA GLY A 3 9.15 1.96 -1.68
C GLY A 3 8.11 1.43 -0.70
N GLY A 4 7.25 0.53 -1.15
CA GLY A 4 6.12 0.05 -0.38
C GLY A 4 5.18 -0.84 -1.18
N LEU A 5 4.06 -1.19 -0.56
CA LEU A 5 2.97 -1.95 -1.17
C LEU A 5 1.70 -1.12 -1.14
N THR A 6 0.96 -1.07 -2.25
CA THR A 6 -0.37 -0.46 -2.30
C THR A 6 -1.43 -1.54 -2.37
N PHE A 7 -2.40 -1.46 -1.46
CA PHE A 7 -3.56 -2.33 -1.42
C PHE A 7 -4.77 -1.60 -1.99
N LEU A 8 -5.41 -2.21 -2.98
CA LEU A 8 -6.70 -1.78 -3.49
C LEU A 8 -7.80 -2.57 -2.77
N ILE A 9 -8.67 -1.87 -2.07
CA ILE A 9 -9.80 -2.45 -1.36
C ILE A 9 -11.06 -2.10 -2.13
N ASN A 10 -11.75 -3.13 -2.62
CA ASN A 10 -12.95 -2.93 -3.42
C ASN A 10 -14.13 -2.44 -2.55
N PRO A 11 -15.12 -1.76 -3.15
CA PRO A 11 -16.35 -1.41 -2.46
C PRO A 11 -17.00 -2.63 -1.79
N TYR A 12 -17.69 -2.42 -0.67
CA TYR A 12 -18.29 -3.46 0.19
C TYR A 12 -17.33 -4.34 1.00
N GLN A 13 -16.01 -4.22 0.84
CA GLN A 13 -15.09 -5.00 1.68
C GLN A 13 -14.92 -4.41 3.09
N VAL A 14 -14.89 -3.07 3.19
CA VAL A 14 -14.65 -2.36 4.47
C VAL A 14 -15.64 -1.24 4.74
N ALA A 15 -16.38 -0.79 3.72
CA ALA A 15 -17.37 0.28 3.83
C ALA A 15 -18.51 0.08 2.82
N ALA A 16 -19.58 0.85 2.97
CA ALA A 16 -20.68 0.89 2.02
C ALA A 16 -20.19 1.33 0.63
N TYR A 17 -20.88 0.88 -0.43
CA TYR A 17 -20.52 1.20 -1.80
C TYR A 17 -20.45 2.70 -2.13
N ALA A 18 -21.30 3.51 -1.48
CA ALA A 18 -21.30 4.96 -1.66
C ALA A 18 -19.96 5.63 -1.31
N VAL A 19 -19.11 4.97 -0.52
CA VAL A 19 -17.77 5.45 -0.17
C VAL A 19 -16.75 5.16 -1.28
N GLY A 20 -17.01 4.17 -2.13
CA GLY A 20 -16.09 3.77 -3.20
C GLY A 20 -14.95 2.84 -2.74
N PRO A 21 -13.99 2.56 -3.63
CA PRO A 21 -12.78 1.80 -3.29
C PRO A 21 -11.82 2.64 -2.44
N PHE A 22 -10.94 1.96 -1.70
CA PHE A 22 -9.81 2.58 -1.02
C PHE A 22 -8.49 2.13 -1.62
N GLU A 23 -7.53 3.06 -1.69
CA GLU A 23 -6.13 2.73 -1.92
C GLU A 23 -5.34 3.03 -0.65
N ILE A 24 -4.57 2.04 -0.17
CA ILE A 24 -3.74 2.19 1.02
C ILE A 24 -2.31 1.80 0.70
N THR A 25 -1.37 2.72 0.86
CA THR A 25 0.06 2.46 0.66
C THR A 25 0.79 2.27 1.98
N LEU A 26 1.41 1.10 2.16
CA LEU A 26 2.29 0.78 3.28
C LEU A 26 3.75 0.99 2.88
N PRO A 27 4.53 1.80 3.61
CA PRO A 27 5.98 1.93 3.39
C PRO A 27 6.72 0.64 3.74
N HIS A 28 7.78 0.34 2.98
CA HIS A 28 8.57 -0.87 3.17
C HIS A 28 9.19 -0.98 4.57
N SER A 29 9.55 0.14 5.20
CA SER A 29 10.11 0.18 6.56
C SER A 29 9.26 -0.51 7.61
N ILE A 30 7.94 -0.60 7.42
CA ILE A 30 7.01 -1.24 8.37
C ILE A 30 7.01 -2.77 8.23
N PHE A 31 7.16 -3.30 7.01
CA PHE A 31 7.08 -4.73 6.74
C PHE A 31 8.41 -5.36 6.33
N HIS A 32 9.51 -4.60 6.31
CA HIS A 32 10.81 -5.06 5.82
C HIS A 32 11.30 -6.32 6.54
N ALA A 33 11.05 -6.43 7.85
CA ALA A 33 11.40 -7.61 8.64
C ALA A 33 10.59 -8.87 8.30
N LEU A 34 9.46 -8.72 7.59
CA LEU A 34 8.57 -9.80 7.17
C LEU A 34 8.79 -10.20 5.72
N LEU A 35 9.65 -9.49 4.99
CA LEU A 35 9.96 -9.83 3.59
C LEU A 35 10.70 -11.16 3.52
N ASN A 36 10.33 -11.97 2.53
CA ASN A 36 11.19 -13.08 2.14
C ASN A 36 12.55 -12.48 1.71
N PRO A 37 13.69 -12.98 2.23
CA PRO A 37 15.02 -12.44 1.94
C PRO A 37 15.32 -12.27 0.45
N ALA A 38 14.74 -13.11 -0.41
CA ALA A 38 14.90 -13.02 -1.87
C ALA A 38 14.41 -11.67 -2.46
N TYR A 39 13.44 -11.01 -1.81
CA TYR A 39 12.88 -9.74 -2.27
C TYR A 39 13.37 -8.53 -1.47
N ALA A 40 14.18 -8.71 -0.42
CA ALA A 40 14.59 -7.62 0.46
C ALA A 40 15.27 -6.47 -0.32
N ASP A 41 16.13 -6.83 -1.27
CA ASP A 41 16.81 -5.85 -2.14
C ASP A 41 15.87 -5.13 -3.11
N GLU A 42 14.68 -5.66 -3.39
CA GLU A 42 13.72 -4.99 -4.26
C GLU A 42 13.02 -3.83 -3.55
N PHE A 43 12.94 -3.88 -2.20
CA PHE A 43 12.27 -2.91 -1.35
C PHE A 43 13.26 -1.97 -0.64
N ALA A 44 13.94 -1.12 -1.41
CA ALA A 44 14.80 -0.05 -0.87
C ALA A 44 14.58 1.32 -1.55
N GLY A 45 13.37 1.56 -2.08
CA GLY A 45 12.95 2.87 -2.59
C GLY A 45 12.17 3.68 -1.55
N GLU A 46 11.79 4.90 -1.91
CA GLU A 46 10.81 5.69 -1.13
C GLU A 46 9.40 5.58 -1.75
N PRO A 47 8.35 5.42 -0.93
CA PRO A 47 6.97 5.44 -1.42
C PRO A 47 6.54 6.88 -1.77
N ILE A 48 5.83 7.04 -2.90
CA ILE A 48 5.37 8.35 -3.39
C ILE A 48 4.35 8.98 -2.42
N LYS A 49 3.50 8.16 -1.81
CA LYS A 49 2.52 8.52 -0.77
C LYS A 49 2.36 7.34 0.20
N THR A 50 1.97 7.60 1.44
CA THR A 50 1.73 6.59 2.48
C THR A 50 0.41 6.84 3.19
N GLY A 51 -0.22 5.78 3.70
CA GLY A 51 -1.54 5.86 4.33
C GLY A 51 -2.68 5.72 3.31
N ASP A 52 -3.80 6.41 3.53
CA ASP A 52 -4.89 6.50 2.56
C ASP A 52 -4.42 7.34 1.36
N THR A 53 -4.31 6.68 0.21
CA THR A 53 -3.86 7.26 -1.06
C THR A 53 -4.98 7.32 -2.09
N THR A 54 -6.23 7.09 -1.65
CA THR A 54 -7.42 7.15 -2.51
C THR A 54 -7.44 8.46 -3.30
N PRO A 55 -7.50 8.42 -4.64
CA PRO A 55 -7.53 9.63 -5.46
C PRO A 55 -8.71 10.52 -5.06
N MET A 56 -8.43 11.70 -4.51
CA MET A 56 -9.44 12.74 -4.36
C MET A 56 -9.56 13.46 -5.70
N ASN A 57 -10.68 13.24 -6.39
CA ASN A 57 -11.05 14.01 -7.58
C ASN A 57 -11.34 15.47 -7.25
#